data_AF-A0A3A1P3Q8-F1
#
_entry.id   AF-A0A3A1P3Q8-F1
#
_cell.length_a   1.000
_cell.length_b   1.000
_cell.length_c   1.000
_cell.angle_alpha   90.00
_cell.angle_beta   90.00
_cell.angle_gamma   90.00
#
_symmetry.space_group_name_H-M   'P 1'
#
loop_
_entity.id
_entity.type
_entity.pdbx_description
1 polymer ?
#
loop_
_entity_poly.entity_id
_entity_poly.type
_entity_poly.pdbx_seq_one_letter_code
_entity_poly.pdbx_strand_id
1 'polypeptide(L)'
;MVASTPDPSAPPRPDSDDQPGPTQQGSAGGDPDESFARVLADDIGALVSDAFNYFDAEIAFQKTRVRLAGNRLIAAIALGVVALVLVLLAAVGLTVGLLIALIPLVTAWGATAIVVGILLLLAWVAVLGAKGAIGSIRRAFAPGDAAAEDRPDA
;
A
#
# COMPACT_ATOMS: atom_id res chain seq x y z
N MET A 1 63.21 24.04 -14.57
CA MET A 1 63.41 23.89 -16.03
C MET A 1 62.59 22.70 -16.48
N VAL A 2 61.65 22.71 -17.44
CA VAL A 2 60.91 23.72 -18.21
C VAL A 2 59.63 22.96 -18.60
N ALA A 3 58.46 23.60 -18.46
CA ALA A 3 57.18 23.05 -18.91
C ALA A 3 57.11 23.08 -20.45
N SER A 4 56.73 21.98 -21.09
CA SER A 4 56.42 21.96 -22.52
C SER A 4 55.00 22.49 -22.73
N THR A 5 54.94 23.79 -23.01
CA THR A 5 53.76 24.55 -23.40
C THR A 5 53.26 24.06 -24.76
N PRO A 6 51.95 23.80 -24.95
CA PRO A 6 51.38 23.51 -26.27
C PRO A 6 51.46 24.76 -27.18
N ASP A 7 51.90 24.55 -28.42
CA ASP A 7 52.08 25.59 -29.44
C ASP A 7 50.72 26.15 -29.91
N PRO A 8 50.42 27.44 -29.69
CA PRO A 8 49.15 28.05 -30.07
C PRO A 8 49.07 28.47 -31.55
N SER A 9 50.01 28.06 -32.40
CA SER A 9 50.13 28.53 -33.78
C SER A 9 49.66 27.51 -34.85
N ALA A 10 49.09 26.37 -34.46
CA ALA A 10 48.65 25.35 -35.40
C ALA A 10 47.27 25.70 -36.01
N PRO A 11 47.15 25.90 -37.34
CA PRO A 11 45.86 26.13 -37.97
C PRO A 11 44.98 24.86 -37.89
N PRO A 12 43.65 25.00 -37.72
CA PRO A 12 42.71 23.88 -37.74
C PRO A 12 42.73 23.21 -39.11
N ARG A 13 42.93 21.89 -39.15
CA ARG A 13 42.82 21.10 -40.40
C ARG A 13 41.34 20.89 -40.72
N PRO A 14 40.84 21.40 -41.85
CA PRO A 14 39.53 21.02 -42.36
C PRO A 14 39.65 19.73 -43.17
N ASP A 15 38.68 18.85 -42.91
CA ASP A 15 37.98 17.99 -43.86
C ASP A 15 38.73 16.78 -44.43
N SER A 16 38.06 15.62 -44.40
CA SER A 16 37.78 14.77 -45.56
C SER A 16 36.97 13.55 -45.10
N ASP A 17 35.87 13.29 -45.81
CA ASP A 17 35.25 11.98 -46.02
C ASP A 17 34.13 11.56 -45.05
N ASP A 18 32.94 12.10 -45.37
CA ASP A 18 31.74 11.31 -45.59
C ASP A 18 32.04 9.90 -46.11
N GLN A 19 31.87 8.89 -45.27
CA GLN A 19 31.62 7.54 -45.75
C GLN A 19 30.59 6.82 -44.87
N PRO A 20 29.29 6.86 -45.25
CA PRO A 20 28.31 5.96 -44.65
C PRO A 20 28.61 4.53 -45.12
N GLY A 21 29.20 3.74 -44.23
CA GLY A 21 29.27 2.28 -44.40
C GLY A 21 28.14 1.61 -43.63
N PRO A 22 27.14 1.05 -44.34
CA PRO A 22 26.62 -0.24 -43.93
C PRO A 22 26.55 -1.15 -45.14
N THR A 23 27.58 -1.97 -45.36
CA THR A 23 27.39 -3.22 -46.10
C THR A 23 26.66 -4.18 -45.16
N GLN A 24 25.33 -4.09 -45.14
CA GLN A 24 24.49 -5.17 -44.64
C GLN A 24 24.78 -6.40 -45.51
N GLN A 25 25.54 -7.33 -44.93
CA GLN A 25 25.79 -8.63 -45.53
C GLN A 25 24.56 -9.49 -45.31
N GLY A 26 24.00 -9.96 -46.42
CA GLY A 26 22.70 -10.62 -46.49
C GLY A 26 22.60 -11.96 -45.77
N SER A 27 21.36 -12.25 -45.43
CA SER A 27 20.78 -13.45 -44.84
C SER A 27 21.19 -14.77 -45.50
N ALA A 28 21.30 -15.83 -44.69
CA ALA A 28 20.71 -17.17 -44.92
C ALA A 28 21.17 -18.13 -43.80
N GLY A 29 20.34 -18.83 -43.03
CA GLY A 29 18.91 -19.09 -43.19
C GLY A 29 18.20 -19.16 -41.84
N GLY A 30 17.04 -18.52 -41.82
CA GLY A 30 16.04 -18.53 -40.77
C GLY A 30 14.83 -17.82 -41.37
N ASP A 31 13.65 -18.40 -41.23
CA ASP A 31 12.45 -17.90 -41.88
C ASP A 31 12.25 -16.40 -41.55
N PRO A 32 11.96 -15.54 -42.54
CA PRO A 32 11.82 -14.09 -42.32
C PRO A 32 10.79 -13.76 -41.24
N ASP A 33 9.78 -14.62 -41.08
CA ASP A 33 8.76 -14.53 -40.04
C ASP A 33 9.32 -14.71 -38.61
N GLU A 34 10.37 -15.52 -38.43
CA GLU A 34 11.04 -15.68 -37.13
C GLU A 34 11.87 -14.46 -36.74
N SER A 35 12.44 -13.76 -37.72
CA SER A 35 13.24 -12.55 -37.47
C SER A 35 12.37 -11.39 -36.99
N PHE A 36 11.18 -11.21 -37.60
CA PHE A 36 10.24 -10.18 -37.21
C PHE A 36 9.60 -10.48 -35.84
N ALA A 37 9.23 -11.75 -35.61
CA ALA A 37 8.71 -12.18 -34.31
C ALA A 37 9.70 -11.97 -33.16
N ARG A 38 11.01 -12.15 -33.43
CA ARG A 38 12.07 -11.91 -32.44
C ARG A 38 12.25 -10.42 -32.12
N VAL A 39 12.21 -9.56 -33.14
CA VAL A 39 12.29 -8.11 -32.94
C VAL A 39 11.09 -7.58 -32.14
N LEU A 40 9.87 -8.04 -32.41
CA LEU A 40 8.70 -7.66 -31.61
C LEU A 40 8.77 -8.21 -30.18
N ALA A 41 9.28 -9.43 -30.01
CA ALA A 41 9.48 -10.00 -28.68
C ALA A 41 10.49 -9.18 -27.86
N ASP A 42 11.56 -8.69 -28.50
CA ASP A 42 12.56 -7.82 -27.87
C ASP A 42 11.98 -6.44 -27.55
N ASP A 43 11.16 -5.85 -28.43
CA ASP A 43 10.50 -4.56 -28.18
C ASP A 43 9.47 -4.65 -27.04
N ILE A 44 8.69 -5.74 -26.98
CA ILE A 44 7.78 -5.99 -25.86
C ILE A 44 8.58 -6.20 -24.57
N GLY A 45 9.69 -6.93 -24.64
CA GLY A 45 10.60 -7.11 -23.51
C GLY A 45 11.15 -5.78 -22.99
N ALA A 46 11.53 -4.88 -23.90
CA ALA A 46 12.00 -3.54 -23.57
C ALA A 46 10.89 -2.69 -22.93
N LEU A 47 9.66 -2.71 -23.47
CA LEU A 47 8.50 -2.01 -22.88
C LEU A 47 8.12 -2.56 -21.49
N VAL A 48 8.20 -3.87 -21.31
CA VAL A 48 7.94 -4.53 -20.02
C VAL A 48 9.01 -4.13 -19.01
N SER A 49 10.28 -4.16 -19.40
CA SER A 49 11.40 -3.73 -18.56
C SER A 49 11.28 -2.25 -18.17
N ASP A 50 10.88 -1.38 -19.10
CA ASP A 50 10.72 0.05 -18.87
C ASP A 50 9.51 0.35 -17.95
N ALA A 51 8.41 -0.41 -18.11
CA ALA A 51 7.27 -0.34 -17.20
C ALA A 51 7.64 -0.72 -15.76
N PHE A 52 8.41 -1.80 -15.55
CA PHE A 52 8.86 -2.20 -14.22
C PHE A 52 9.81 -1.16 -13.57
N ASN A 53 10.72 -0.57 -14.34
CA ASN A 53 11.58 0.51 -13.86
C ASN A 53 10.78 1.76 -13.44
N TYR A 54 9.73 2.11 -14.18
CA TYR A 54 8.84 3.22 -13.82
C TYR A 54 8.06 2.93 -12.53
N PHE A 55 7.58 1.69 -12.35
CA PHE A 55 6.91 1.28 -11.10
C PHE A 55 7.85 1.30 -9.88
N ASP A 56 9.10 0.84 -10.04
CA ASP A 56 10.09 0.86 -8.96
C ASP A 56 10.43 2.30 -8.51
N ALA A 57 10.44 3.25 -9.45
CA ALA A 57 10.65 4.67 -9.16
C ALA A 57 9.48 5.27 -8.36
N GLU A 58 8.23 4.95 -8.69
CA GLU A 58 7.05 5.47 -8.00
C GLU A 58 6.84 4.81 -6.61
N ILE A 59 7.16 3.51 -6.48
CA ILE A 59 7.15 2.80 -5.20
C ILE A 59 8.14 3.45 -4.22
N ALA A 60 9.31 3.89 -4.70
CA ALA A 60 10.30 4.57 -3.86
C ALA A 60 9.76 5.91 -3.30
N PHE A 61 8.95 6.65 -4.05
CA PHE A 61 8.31 7.88 -3.58
C PHE A 61 7.16 7.63 -2.60
N GLN A 62 6.34 6.60 -2.84
CA GLN A 62 5.24 6.25 -1.94
C GLN A 62 5.74 5.66 -0.60
N LYS A 63 6.91 4.99 -0.60
CA LYS A 63 7.58 4.45 0.59
C LYS A 63 7.84 5.50 1.68
N THR A 64 8.09 6.76 1.30
CA THR A 64 8.38 7.85 2.25
C THR A 64 7.12 8.38 2.93
N ARG A 65 5.99 8.48 2.20
CA ARG A 65 4.69 8.86 2.78
C ARG A 65 4.12 7.75 3.66
N VAL A 66 4.29 6.48 3.27
CA VAL A 66 3.88 5.31 4.06
C VAL A 66 4.69 5.19 5.35
N ARG A 67 5.99 5.54 5.36
CA ARG A 67 6.82 5.46 6.57
C ARG A 67 6.43 6.50 7.64
N LEU A 68 5.99 7.69 7.23
CA LEU A 68 5.51 8.72 8.15
C LEU A 68 4.12 8.39 8.75
N ALA A 69 3.22 7.83 7.94
CA ALA A 69 1.92 7.34 8.41
C ALA A 69 2.05 6.06 9.26
N GLY A 70 2.97 5.16 8.90
CA GLY A 70 3.19 3.87 9.55
C GLY A 70 3.67 4.00 11.00
N ASN A 71 4.52 4.98 11.31
CA ASN A 71 5.01 5.15 12.69
C ASN A 71 3.87 5.54 13.67
N ARG A 72 2.89 6.33 13.20
CA ARG A 72 1.69 6.67 13.99
C ARG A 72 0.74 5.49 14.13
N LEU A 73 0.63 4.64 13.09
CA LEU A 73 -0.15 3.42 13.15
C LEU A 73 0.41 2.44 14.20
N ILE A 74 1.74 2.25 14.24
CA ILE A 74 2.38 1.38 15.23
C ILE A 74 2.15 1.91 16.65
N ALA A 75 2.31 3.22 16.87
CA ALA A 75 2.03 3.84 18.16
C ALA A 75 0.54 3.67 18.56
N ALA A 76 -0.39 3.86 17.62
CA ALA A 76 -1.81 3.66 17.85
C ALA A 76 -2.15 2.19 18.16
N ILE A 77 -1.53 1.23 17.48
CA ILE A 77 -1.68 -0.20 17.77
C ILE A 77 -1.13 -0.52 19.16
N ALA A 78 0.08 -0.05 19.49
CA ALA A 78 0.68 -0.29 20.80
C ALA A 78 -0.19 0.27 21.94
N LEU A 79 -0.67 1.51 21.80
CA LEU A 79 -1.60 2.11 22.76
C LEU A 79 -2.93 1.35 22.80
N GLY A 80 -3.45 0.90 21.65
CA GLY A 80 -4.65 0.08 21.57
C GLY A 80 -4.52 -1.25 22.31
N VAL A 81 -3.37 -1.92 22.20
CA VAL A 81 -3.07 -3.16 22.94
C VAL A 81 -3.02 -2.88 24.44
N VAL A 82 -2.31 -1.83 24.88
CA VAL A 82 -2.25 -1.46 26.30
C VAL A 82 -3.64 -1.15 26.84
N ALA A 83 -4.44 -0.36 26.10
CA ALA A 83 -5.81 -0.05 26.48
C ALA A 83 -6.68 -1.31 26.58
N LEU A 84 -6.57 -2.24 25.62
CA LEU A 84 -7.30 -3.50 25.64
C LEU A 84 -6.97 -4.35 26.88
N VAL A 85 -5.69 -4.47 27.22
CA VAL A 85 -5.24 -5.20 28.42
C VAL A 85 -5.78 -4.54 29.68
N LEU A 86 -5.73 -3.21 29.78
CA LEU A 86 -6.27 -2.48 30.93
C LEU A 86 -7.78 -2.64 31.05
N VAL A 87 -8.52 -2.60 29.95
CA VAL A 87 -9.98 -2.85 29.93
C VAL A 87 -10.28 -4.28 30.38
N LEU A 88 -9.49 -5.27 29.96
CA LEU A 88 -9.65 -6.66 30.40
C LEU A 88 -9.41 -6.80 31.91
N LEU A 89 -8.33 -6.22 32.43
CA LEU A 89 -8.04 -6.21 33.87
C LEU A 89 -9.15 -5.50 34.66
N ALA A 90 -9.62 -4.36 34.16
CA ALA A 90 -10.71 -3.62 34.75
C ALA A 90 -12.02 -4.44 34.73
N ALA A 91 -12.33 -5.15 33.65
CA ALA A 91 -13.52 -5.99 33.56
C ALA A 91 -13.49 -7.14 34.59
N VAL A 92 -12.33 -7.78 34.78
CA VAL A 92 -12.16 -8.80 35.82
C VAL A 92 -12.35 -8.19 37.21
N GLY A 93 -11.67 -7.07 37.51
CA GLY A 93 -11.79 -6.39 38.80
C GLY A 93 -13.22 -5.91 39.09
N LEU A 94 -13.90 -5.37 38.08
CA LEU A 94 -15.30 -4.94 38.15
C LEU A 94 -16.21 -6.14 38.45
N THR A 95 -16.01 -7.27 37.79
CA THR A 95 -16.79 -8.49 38.00
C THR A 95 -16.63 -9.00 39.44
N VAL A 96 -15.39 -9.08 39.92
CA VAL A 96 -15.09 -9.54 41.30
C VAL A 96 -15.64 -8.55 42.33
N GLY A 97 -15.42 -7.25 42.14
CA GLY A 97 -15.93 -6.21 43.04
C GLY A 97 -17.45 -6.18 43.10
N LEU A 98 -18.13 -6.34 41.96
CA LEU A 98 -19.58 -6.37 41.89
C LEU A 98 -20.16 -7.61 42.58
N LEU A 99 -19.53 -8.77 42.43
CA LEU A 99 -19.91 -9.98 43.15
C LEU A 99 -19.80 -9.77 44.67
N ILE A 100 -18.65 -9.28 45.16
CA ILE A 100 -18.45 -9.01 46.60
C ILE A 100 -19.50 -8.01 47.13
N ALA A 101 -19.84 -7.00 46.34
CA ALA A 101 -20.84 -6.00 46.71
C ALA A 101 -22.29 -6.54 46.71
N LEU A 102 -22.65 -7.41 45.75
CA LEU A 102 -24.04 -7.89 45.59
C LEU A 102 -24.37 -9.14 46.37
N ILE A 103 -23.41 -10.05 46.59
CA ILE A 103 -23.62 -11.28 47.36
C ILE A 103 -24.36 -11.03 48.69
N PRO A 104 -24.02 -10.02 49.53
CA PRO A 104 -24.72 -9.79 50.78
C PRO A 104 -26.16 -9.26 50.62
N LEU A 105 -26.53 -8.72 49.45
CA LEU A 105 -27.86 -8.18 49.18
C LEU A 105 -28.80 -9.20 48.54
N VAL A 106 -28.31 -9.97 47.57
CA VAL A 106 -29.15 -10.80 46.69
C VAL A 106 -28.72 -12.28 46.64
N THR A 107 -27.78 -12.69 47.50
CA THR A 107 -27.14 -14.01 47.50
C THR A 107 -26.24 -14.27 46.27
N ALA A 108 -25.44 -15.34 46.32
CA ALA A 108 -24.51 -15.68 45.25
C ALA A 108 -25.19 -15.94 43.91
N TRP A 109 -26.33 -16.65 43.89
CA TRP A 109 -27.07 -16.93 42.66
C TRP A 109 -27.69 -15.69 42.03
N GLY A 110 -28.26 -14.80 42.85
CA GLY A 110 -28.79 -13.53 42.37
C GLY A 110 -27.70 -12.62 41.82
N ALA A 111 -26.55 -12.57 42.50
CA ALA A 111 -25.42 -11.75 42.09
C ALA A 111 -24.87 -12.18 40.72
N THR A 112 -24.64 -13.47 40.50
CA THR A 112 -24.13 -13.98 39.22
C THR A 112 -25.09 -13.71 38.08
N ALA A 113 -26.40 -13.94 38.28
CA ALA A 113 -27.42 -13.68 37.26
C ALA A 113 -27.44 -12.20 36.83
N ILE A 114 -27.36 -11.27 37.80
CA ILE A 114 -27.34 -9.83 37.52
C ILE A 114 -26.07 -9.42 36.78
N VAL A 115 -24.90 -9.83 37.28
CA VAL A 115 -23.60 -9.48 36.69
C VAL A 115 -23.51 -9.97 35.24
N VAL A 116 -23.87 -11.24 34.99
CA VAL A 116 -23.88 -11.82 33.65
C VAL A 116 -24.89 -11.10 32.75
N GLY A 117 -26.08 -10.79 33.26
CA GLY A 117 -27.09 -10.02 32.53
C GLY A 117 -26.58 -8.66 32.07
N ILE A 118 -25.90 -7.91 32.95
CA ILE A 118 -25.30 -6.61 32.63
C ILE A 118 -24.18 -6.76 31.59
N LEU A 119 -23.28 -7.74 31.75
CA LEU A 119 -22.18 -7.97 30.80
C LEU A 119 -22.70 -8.35 29.41
N LEU A 120 -23.74 -9.19 29.32
CA LEU A 120 -24.36 -9.55 28.06
C LEU A 120 -25.04 -8.35 27.40
N LEU A 121 -25.71 -7.49 28.18
CA LEU A 121 -26.31 -6.27 27.67
C LEU A 121 -25.24 -5.31 27.10
N LEU A 122 -24.14 -5.11 27.82
CA LEU A 122 -23.01 -4.30 27.36
C LEU A 122 -22.37 -4.88 26.09
N ALA A 123 -22.16 -6.21 26.06
CA ALA A 123 -21.63 -6.89 24.88
C ALA A 123 -22.55 -6.72 23.67
N TRP A 124 -23.87 -6.83 23.87
CA TRP A 124 -24.84 -6.62 22.81
C TRP A 124 -24.77 -5.19 22.24
N VAL A 125 -24.75 -4.17 23.10
CA VAL A 125 -24.62 -2.76 22.67
C VAL A 125 -23.30 -2.54 21.91
N ALA A 126 -22.20 -3.11 22.38
CA ALA A 126 -20.90 -3.01 21.72
C ALA A 126 -20.92 -3.63 20.31
N VAL A 127 -21.57 -4.78 20.13
CA VAL A 127 -21.75 -5.43 18.82
C VAL A 127 -22.55 -4.54 17.87
N LEU A 128 -23.60 -3.87 18.35
CA LEU A 128 -24.38 -2.93 17.53
C LEU A 128 -23.52 -1.75 17.08
N GLY A 129 -22.72 -1.18 17.99
CA GLY A 129 -21.78 -0.11 17.67
C GLY A 129 -20.75 -0.53 16.62
N ALA A 130 -20.17 -1.72 16.77
CA ALA A 130 -19.21 -2.27 15.81
C ALA A 130 -19.82 -2.45 14.41
N LYS A 131 -21.06 -2.96 14.32
CA LYS A 131 -21.78 -3.10 13.05
C LYS A 131 -22.03 -1.76 12.36
N GLY A 132 -22.31 -0.71 13.14
CA GLY A 132 -22.45 0.66 12.66
C GLY A 132 -21.14 1.22 12.10
N ALA A 133 -20.04 1.07 12.84
CA ALA A 133 -18.72 1.55 12.45
C ALA A 133 -18.19 0.84 11.18
N ILE A 134 -18.36 -0.47 11.07
CA ILE A 134 -18.02 -1.22 9.84
C ILE A 134 -18.92 -0.75 8.68
N GLY A 135 -20.15 -0.36 8.99
CA GLY A 135 -21.13 0.14 8.03
C GLY A 135 -20.84 1.50 7.43
N SER A 136 -20.29 2.42 8.21
CA SER A 136 -19.85 3.72 7.68
C SER A 136 -18.62 3.55 6.80
N ILE A 137 -17.68 2.70 7.21
CA ILE A 137 -16.46 2.41 6.44
C ILE A 137 -16.82 1.79 5.08
N ARG A 138 -17.64 0.72 5.04
CA ARG A 138 -18.03 0.09 3.76
C ARG A 138 -18.76 1.06 2.82
N ARG A 139 -19.53 2.01 3.35
CA ARG A 139 -20.27 3.00 2.54
C ARG A 139 -19.35 4.07 1.96
N ALA A 140 -18.28 4.42 2.66
CA ALA A 140 -17.25 5.32 2.14
C ALA A 140 -16.40 4.69 1.03
N PHE A 141 -16.34 3.36 0.96
CA PHE A 141 -15.61 2.60 -0.06
C PHE A 141 -16.51 1.97 -1.14
N ALA A 142 -17.84 2.12 -1.06
CA ALA A 142 -18.74 1.63 -2.09
C ALA A 142 -18.51 2.46 -3.38
N PRO A 143 -18.13 1.84 -4.51
CA PRO A 143 -18.02 2.52 -5.78
C PRO A 143 -19.38 3.12 -6.14
N GLY A 144 -19.40 4.39 -6.54
CA GLY A 144 -20.63 5.09 -6.80
C GLY A 144 -21.42 4.47 -7.95
N ASP A 145 -22.56 3.88 -7.62
CA ASP A 145 -23.74 3.80 -8.51
C ASP A 145 -24.26 5.21 -8.89
N ALA A 146 -23.65 6.28 -8.36
CA ALA A 146 -23.93 7.68 -8.67
C ALA A 146 -23.46 8.13 -10.07
N ALA A 147 -22.77 7.29 -10.85
CA ALA A 147 -22.39 7.63 -12.23
C ALA A 147 -23.44 7.20 -13.28
N ALA A 148 -24.52 6.53 -12.89
CA ALA A 148 -25.49 5.95 -13.83
C ALA A 148 -26.84 6.69 -13.91
N GLU A 149 -27.12 7.67 -13.04
CA GLU A 149 -28.46 8.29 -12.92
C GLU A 149 -28.53 9.77 -13.36
N ASP A 150 -27.50 10.28 -14.07
CA ASP A 150 -27.55 11.62 -14.68
C ASP A 150 -27.16 11.60 -16.16
N ARG A 151 -27.66 10.60 -16.89
CA ARG A 151 -27.85 10.74 -18.33
C ARG A 151 -29.35 10.94 -18.57
N PRO A 152 -29.85 12.18 -18.64
CA PRO A 152 -31.13 12.42 -19.28
C PRO A 152 -31.00 12.03 -20.76
N ASP A 153 -31.81 11.06 -21.14
CA ASP A 153 -32.01 10.62 -22.50
C ASP A 153 -32.71 11.71 -23.33
N ALA A 154 -32.29 11.82 -24.59
CA ALA A 154 -32.99 12.41 -25.74
C ALA A 154 -33.07 13.95 -25.86
#